data_AF-A8RC74-F1
#
_entry.id   AF-A8RC74-F1
#
_cell.length_a   1.000
_cell.length_b   1.000
_cell.length_c   1.000
_cell.angle_alpha   90.00
_cell.angle_beta   90.00
_cell.angle_gamma   90.00
#
_symmetry.space_group_name_H-M   'P 1'
#
loop_
_entity.id
_entity.type
_entity.pdbx_description
1 polymer ?
#
loop_
_entity_poly.entity_id
_entity_poly.type
_entity_poly.pdbx_seq_one_letter_code
_entity_poly.pdbx_strand_id
1 'polypeptide(L)'
;MLLCDIDNTMVAHDEPLPDRDVHTFVESMKNAGIRIVFISNNVEERVQRFVSELDVAGYSFAMKPLPKTYRRIVKDFALSKQEVAVLGDQLLTDMLGANLMGFYTILSAPVVERDLSFTKFNRFFEAIIFRLLKLSGRLTKGEFDD
;
A
#
# COMPACT_ATOMS: atom_id res chain seq x y z
N MET A 1 5.49 -4.29 12.02
CA MET A 1 4.95 -4.94 10.80
C MET A 1 4.68 -3.86 9.77
N LEU A 2 5.00 -4.14 8.51
CA LEU A 2 4.71 -3.27 7.38
C LEU A 2 3.61 -3.91 6.52
N LEU A 3 2.50 -3.19 6.35
CA LEU A 3 1.45 -3.57 5.40
C LEU A 3 1.71 -2.84 4.09
N CYS A 4 1.88 -3.58 3.01
CA CYS A 4 2.22 -3.02 1.72
C CYS A 4 1.07 -3.19 0.73
N ASP A 5 0.71 -2.12 0.03
CA ASP A 5 -0.08 -2.27 -1.19
C ASP A 5 0.74 -2.98 -2.28
N ILE A 6 0.05 -3.53 -3.28
CA ILE A 6 0.66 -4.23 -4.42
C ILE A 6 0.63 -3.32 -5.66
N ASP A 7 -0.58 -3.00 -6.13
CA ASP A 7 -0.78 -2.42 -7.45
C ASP A 7 -0.42 -0.92 -7.44
N ASN A 8 0.50 -0.51 -8.30
CA ASN A 8 1.12 0.82 -8.37
C ASN A 8 1.97 1.22 -7.14
N THR A 9 2.17 0.33 -6.18
CA THR A 9 3.11 0.52 -5.07
C THR A 9 4.36 -0.35 -5.23
N MET A 10 4.17 -1.66 -5.38
CA MET A 10 5.28 -2.61 -5.55
C MET A 10 5.57 -2.89 -7.01
N VAL A 11 4.52 -3.00 -7.81
CA VAL A 11 4.59 -3.26 -9.26
C VAL A 11 3.43 -2.56 -9.95
N ALA A 12 3.52 -2.41 -11.27
CA ALA A 12 2.36 -1.98 -12.05
C ALA A 12 1.20 -2.98 -11.93
N HIS A 13 -0.03 -2.50 -12.09
CA HIS A 13 -1.24 -3.32 -11.90
C HIS A 13 -1.36 -4.50 -12.89
N ASP A 14 -0.73 -4.39 -14.06
CA ASP A 14 -0.68 -5.40 -15.11
C ASP A 14 0.50 -6.36 -14.99
N GLU A 15 1.44 -6.10 -14.07
CA GLU A 15 2.57 -6.97 -13.77
C GLU A 15 2.20 -8.00 -12.69
N PRO A 16 2.07 -9.30 -13.04
CA PRO A 16 1.50 -10.28 -12.14
C PRO A 16 2.48 -10.77 -11.06
N LEU A 17 3.78 -10.61 -11.29
CA LEU A 17 4.85 -11.16 -10.45
C LEU A 17 5.74 -10.05 -9.90
N PRO A 18 6.37 -10.26 -8.73
CA PRO A 18 7.37 -9.34 -8.20
C PRO A 18 8.63 -9.34 -9.07
N ASP A 19 9.26 -8.17 -9.19
CA ASP A 19 10.57 -8.06 -9.81
C ASP A 19 11.70 -8.20 -8.76
N ARG A 20 12.95 -8.11 -9.24
CA ARG A 20 14.14 -8.23 -8.39
C ARG A 20 14.18 -7.19 -7.28
N ASP A 21 13.66 -5.99 -7.50
CA ASP A 21 13.71 -4.91 -6.52
C ASP A 21 12.71 -5.18 -5.39
N VAL A 22 11.53 -5.70 -5.72
CA VAL A 22 10.56 -6.20 -4.73
C VAL A 22 11.14 -7.35 -3.91
N HIS A 23 11.80 -8.33 -4.53
CA HIS A 23 12.47 -9.41 -3.80
C HIS A 23 13.53 -8.86 -2.83
N THR A 24 14.36 -7.93 -3.31
CA THR A 24 15.42 -7.31 -2.51
C THR A 24 14.84 -6.53 -1.33
N PHE A 25 13.75 -5.79 -1.55
CA PHE A 25 13.03 -5.06 -0.52
C PHE A 25 12.46 -6.01 0.55
N VAL A 26 11.79 -7.08 0.13
CA VAL A 26 11.19 -8.06 1.04
C VAL A 26 12.26 -8.72 1.91
N GLU A 27 13.35 -9.18 1.31
CA GLU A 27 14.47 -9.78 2.06
C GLU A 27 15.15 -8.79 3.00
N SER A 28 15.30 -7.53 2.58
CA SER A 28 15.85 -6.47 3.44
C SER A 28 14.99 -6.21 4.67
N MET A 29 13.65 -6.20 4.51
CA MET A 29 12.73 -6.05 5.64
C MET A 29 12.77 -7.27 6.57
N LYS A 30 12.81 -8.50 6.02
CA LYS A 30 12.98 -9.72 6.82
C LYS A 30 14.26 -9.67 7.65
N ASN A 31 15.38 -9.30 7.03
CA ASN A 31 16.68 -9.16 7.70
C ASN A 31 16.68 -8.08 8.79
N ALA A 32 15.87 -7.03 8.64
CA ALA A 32 15.65 -6.01 9.65
C ALA A 32 14.67 -6.43 10.77
N GLY A 33 14.13 -7.65 10.73
CA GLY A 33 13.14 -8.15 11.69
C GLY A 33 11.72 -7.58 11.46
N ILE A 34 11.46 -6.97 10.30
CA ILE A 34 10.18 -6.39 9.94
C ILE A 34 9.39 -7.38 9.09
N ARG A 35 8.28 -7.87 9.63
CA ARG A 35 7.33 -8.70 8.88
C ARG A 35 6.58 -7.84 7.86
N ILE A 36 6.51 -8.32 6.62
CA ILE A 36 5.69 -7.75 5.54
C ILE A 36 4.39 -8.56 5.41
N VAL A 37 3.29 -7.87 5.17
CA VAL A 37 2.02 -8.44 4.70
C VAL A 37 1.53 -7.59 3.52
N PHE A 38 1.21 -8.22 2.40
CA PHE A 38 0.62 -7.52 1.27
C PHE A 38 -0.90 -7.39 1.41
N ILE A 39 -1.46 -6.25 1.03
CA ILE A 39 -2.88 -5.94 1.12
C ILE A 39 -3.37 -5.20 -0.12
N SER A 40 -4.28 -5.80 -0.90
CA SER A 40 -4.80 -5.21 -2.13
C SER A 40 -6.33 -5.29 -2.23
N ASN A 41 -6.93 -4.30 -2.89
CA ASN A 41 -8.35 -4.33 -3.27
C ASN A 41 -8.64 -5.29 -4.43
N ASN A 42 -7.60 -5.86 -5.03
CA ASN A 42 -7.69 -6.77 -6.17
C ASN A 42 -8.16 -8.18 -5.75
N VAL A 43 -8.46 -8.99 -6.76
CA VAL A 43 -8.99 -10.36 -6.59
C VAL A 43 -7.93 -11.30 -6.01
N GLU A 44 -8.40 -12.38 -5.38
CA GLU A 44 -7.52 -13.35 -4.73
C GLU A 44 -6.47 -13.95 -5.67
N GLU A 45 -6.85 -14.32 -6.89
CA GLU A 45 -5.92 -14.87 -7.89
C GLU A 45 -4.70 -13.96 -8.10
N ARG A 46 -4.92 -12.65 -8.27
CA ARG A 46 -3.85 -11.67 -8.49
C ARG A 46 -2.94 -11.55 -7.27
N VAL A 47 -3.54 -11.46 -6.07
CA VAL A 47 -2.78 -11.31 -4.83
C VAL A 47 -1.95 -12.56 -4.53
N GLN A 48 -2.55 -13.75 -4.65
CA GLN A 48 -1.86 -15.01 -4.39
C GLN A 48 -0.73 -15.24 -5.38
N ARG A 49 -0.95 -14.91 -6.65
CA ARG A 49 0.10 -14.98 -7.68
C ARG A 49 1.27 -14.05 -7.39
N PHE A 50 1.01 -12.85 -6.86
CA PHE A 50 2.07 -11.92 -6.52
C PHE A 50 2.90 -12.41 -5.32
N VAL A 51 2.24 -12.90 -4.26
CA VAL A 51 2.94 -13.30 -3.03
C VAL A 51 3.56 -14.69 -3.08
N SER A 52 3.21 -15.52 -4.08
CA SER A 52 3.68 -16.92 -4.17
C SER A 52 5.20 -17.05 -4.25
N GLU A 53 5.90 -16.02 -4.72
CA GLU A 53 7.38 -16.01 -4.86
C GLU A 53 8.09 -15.32 -3.69
N LEU A 54 7.35 -14.72 -2.75
CA LEU A 54 7.91 -13.86 -1.69
C LEU A 54 7.91 -14.50 -0.29
N ASP A 55 7.24 -15.65 -0.12
CA ASP A 55 7.02 -16.33 1.17
C ASP A 55 6.47 -15.37 2.24
N VAL A 56 5.39 -14.66 1.89
CA VAL A 56 4.70 -13.72 2.77
C VAL A 56 3.17 -13.82 2.61
N ALA A 57 2.44 -13.34 3.60
CA ALA A 57 0.98 -13.34 3.55
C ALA A 57 0.44 -12.23 2.62
N GLY A 58 -0.64 -12.55 1.90
CA GLY A 58 -1.40 -11.62 1.06
C GLY A 58 -2.89 -11.58 1.43
N TYR A 59 -3.44 -10.38 1.58
CA TYR A 59 -4.85 -10.13 1.87
C TYR A 59 -5.50 -9.49 0.63
N SER A 60 -6.32 -10.28 -0.08
CA SER A 60 -7.13 -9.82 -1.21
C SER A 60 -8.44 -9.18 -0.77
N PHE A 61 -9.14 -8.55 -1.72
CA PHE A 61 -10.43 -7.89 -1.50
C PHE A 61 -10.43 -7.02 -0.24
N ALA A 62 -9.36 -6.24 -0.05
CA ALA A 62 -9.13 -5.52 1.19
C ALA A 62 -10.20 -4.46 1.50
N MET A 63 -10.93 -4.00 0.47
CA MET A 63 -11.95 -2.95 0.53
C MET A 63 -11.42 -1.62 1.11
N LYS A 64 -10.14 -1.31 0.95
CA LYS A 64 -9.53 -0.02 1.30
C LYS A 64 -10.35 1.12 0.65
N PRO A 65 -10.70 2.19 1.39
CA PRO A 65 -10.18 2.58 2.70
C PRO A 65 -10.89 1.97 3.92
N LEU A 66 -11.81 1.00 3.75
CA LEU A 66 -12.57 0.45 4.87
C LEU A 66 -11.67 -0.29 5.88
N PRO A 67 -11.88 -0.12 7.19
CA PRO A 67 -11.00 -0.65 8.24
C PRO A 67 -11.10 -2.17 8.45
N LYS A 68 -12.00 -2.86 7.75
CA LYS A 68 -12.34 -4.28 7.99
C LYS A 68 -11.11 -5.18 7.89
N THR A 69 -10.37 -5.08 6.81
CA THR A 69 -9.20 -5.94 6.53
C THR A 69 -8.03 -5.58 7.44
N TYR A 70 -7.80 -4.29 7.71
CA TYR A 70 -6.81 -3.85 8.69
C TYR A 70 -7.06 -4.42 10.08
N ARG A 71 -8.31 -4.38 10.57
CA ARG A 71 -8.68 -4.99 11.87
C ARG A 71 -8.47 -6.49 11.88
N ARG A 72 -8.75 -7.18 10.76
CA ARG A 72 -8.49 -8.61 10.60
C ARG A 72 -7.00 -8.90 10.78
N ILE A 73 -6.13 -8.20 10.05
CA ILE A 73 -4.68 -8.36 10.14
C ILE A 73 -4.17 -8.11 11.56
N VAL A 74 -4.56 -6.99 12.18
CA VAL A 74 -4.15 -6.67 13.57
C VAL A 74 -4.52 -7.80 14.53
N LYS A 75 -5.72 -8.40 14.36
CA LYS A 75 -6.18 -9.53 15.18
C LYS A 75 -5.39 -10.80 14.88
N ASP A 76 -5.20 -11.15 13.62
CA ASP A 76 -4.51 -12.37 13.18
C ASP A 76 -3.07 -12.42 13.70
N PHE A 77 -2.41 -11.26 13.76
CA PHE A 77 -1.02 -11.14 14.21
C PHE A 77 -0.86 -10.65 15.66
N ALA A 78 -1.97 -10.45 16.39
CA ALA A 78 -1.99 -9.96 17.76
C ALA A 78 -1.14 -8.68 17.97
N LEU A 79 -1.28 -7.72 17.07
CA LEU A 79 -0.50 -6.47 17.07
C LEU A 79 -1.23 -5.33 17.78
N SER A 80 -0.47 -4.36 18.27
CA SER A 80 -0.97 -3.03 18.58
C SER A 80 -0.86 -2.11 17.35
N LYS A 81 -1.68 -1.06 17.31
CA LYS A 81 -1.67 -0.09 16.21
C LYS A 81 -0.33 0.64 16.04
N GLN A 82 0.46 0.77 17.11
CA GLN A 82 1.79 1.39 17.08
C GLN A 82 2.86 0.50 16.44
N GLU A 83 2.59 -0.80 16.32
CA GLU A 83 3.49 -1.77 15.68
C GLU A 83 3.22 -1.93 14.18
N VAL A 84 2.31 -1.12 13.62
CA VAL A 84 1.86 -1.23 12.23
C VAL A 84 2.15 0.05 11.47
N ALA A 85 2.83 -0.11 10.33
CA ALA A 85 2.97 0.91 9.30
C ALA A 85 2.30 0.43 7.99
N VAL A 86 1.83 1.36 7.17
CA VAL A 86 1.25 1.09 5.85
C VAL A 86 2.05 1.82 4.78
N LEU A 87 2.47 1.11 3.74
CA LEU A 87 3.12 1.62 2.54
C LEU A 87 2.16 1.50 1.34
N GLY A 88 1.88 2.60 0.66
CA GLY A 88 1.03 2.62 -0.54
C GLY A 88 1.12 3.94 -1.31
N ASP A 89 0.62 3.99 -2.54
CA ASP A 89 0.72 5.16 -3.43
C ASP A 89 -0.54 6.05 -3.47
N GLN A 90 -1.64 5.60 -2.85
CA GLN A 90 -2.93 6.26 -2.95
C GLN A 90 -3.35 6.93 -1.64
N LEU A 91 -3.74 8.20 -1.72
CA LEU A 91 -4.19 8.98 -0.55
C LEU A 91 -5.57 8.52 -0.07
N LEU A 92 -6.51 8.24 -0.98
CA LEU A 92 -7.91 7.98 -0.63
C LEU A 92 -8.22 6.51 -0.36
N THR A 93 -7.25 5.62 -0.55
CA THR A 93 -7.37 4.20 -0.22
C THR A 93 -6.40 3.87 0.93
N ASP A 94 -5.11 3.77 0.67
CA ASP A 94 -4.11 3.34 1.64
C ASP A 94 -3.95 4.33 2.78
N MET A 95 -3.63 5.59 2.46
CA MET A 95 -3.32 6.58 3.50
C MET A 95 -4.55 6.88 4.34
N LEU A 96 -5.72 7.07 3.71
CA LEU A 96 -6.98 7.28 4.44
C LEU A 96 -7.32 6.08 5.33
N GLY A 97 -7.27 4.86 4.79
CA GLY A 97 -7.57 3.65 5.55
C GLY A 97 -6.64 3.43 6.73
N ALA A 98 -5.34 3.66 6.54
CA ALA A 98 -4.33 3.56 7.58
C ALA A 98 -4.48 4.65 8.66
N ASN A 99 -4.76 5.90 8.27
CA ASN A 99 -5.02 7.00 9.20
C ASN A 99 -6.29 6.75 10.05
N LEU A 100 -7.36 6.20 9.46
CA LEU A 100 -8.57 5.81 10.21
C LEU A 100 -8.30 4.75 11.27
N MET A 101 -7.26 3.92 11.07
CA MET A 101 -6.81 2.91 12.03
C MET A 101 -5.78 3.45 13.03
N GLY A 102 -5.23 4.65 12.79
CA GLY A 102 -4.16 5.23 13.60
C GLY A 102 -2.81 4.55 13.39
N PHE A 103 -2.56 4.00 12.20
CA PHE A 103 -1.28 3.41 11.82
C PHE A 103 -0.31 4.48 11.33
N TYR A 104 0.99 4.15 11.36
CA TYR A 104 1.98 4.96 10.66
C TYR A 104 1.80 4.82 9.15
N THR A 105 1.93 5.92 8.40
CA THR A 105 1.66 5.94 6.96
C THR A 105 2.88 6.38 6.17
N ILE A 106 3.22 5.62 5.14
CA ILE A 106 4.30 5.88 4.20
C ILE A 106 3.66 5.96 2.81
N LEU A 107 3.66 7.16 2.24
CA LEU A 107 3.15 7.40 0.89
C LEU A 107 4.31 7.25 -0.10
N SER A 108 4.16 6.36 -1.07
CA SER A 108 5.12 6.20 -2.17
C SER A 108 4.65 6.92 -3.44
N ALA A 109 5.59 7.20 -4.34
CA ALA A 109 5.26 7.54 -5.71
C ALA A 109 4.65 6.32 -6.44
N PRO A 110 3.66 6.52 -7.32
CA PRO A 110 3.08 5.41 -8.08
C PRO A 110 4.07 4.87 -9.12
N VAL A 111 4.18 3.55 -9.24
CA VAL A 111 5.06 2.88 -10.23
C VAL A 111 4.68 3.24 -11.67
N VAL A 112 3.38 3.35 -11.96
CA VAL A 112 2.87 3.83 -13.25
C VAL A 112 1.66 4.74 -13.03
N GLU A 113 1.45 5.70 -13.93
CA GLU A 113 0.28 6.60 -13.89
C GLU A 113 -1.00 5.97 -14.49
N ARG A 114 -0.93 4.73 -15.01
CA ARG A 114 -2.06 4.06 -15.67
C ARG A 114 -2.86 3.27 -14.65
N ASP A 115 -4.14 3.65 -14.52
CA ASP A 115 -5.02 3.17 -13.46
C ASP A 115 -6.35 2.62 -14.03
N LEU A 116 -6.94 1.64 -13.32
CA LEU A 116 -8.25 1.05 -13.61
C LEU A 116 -9.37 2.11 -13.55
N SER A 117 -10.46 1.93 -14.30
CA SER A 117 -11.50 2.95 -14.49
C SER A 117 -12.16 3.48 -13.20
N PHE A 118 -12.25 2.66 -12.15
CA PHE A 118 -12.85 3.05 -10.86
C PHE A 118 -11.91 3.90 -9.98
N THR A 119 -10.58 3.72 -10.07
CA THR A 119 -9.62 4.54 -9.33
C THR A 119 -9.49 5.95 -9.91
N LYS A 120 -9.93 6.19 -11.16
CA LYS A 120 -9.90 7.51 -11.81
C LYS A 120 -10.67 8.60 -11.07
N PHE A 121 -11.84 8.26 -10.50
CA PHE A 121 -12.60 9.25 -9.70
C PHE A 121 -11.83 9.62 -8.43
N ASN A 122 -11.25 8.64 -7.75
CA ASN A 122 -10.39 8.90 -6.58
C ASN A 122 -9.20 9.78 -6.96
N ARG A 123 -8.52 9.50 -8.09
CA ARG A 123 -7.39 10.32 -8.56
C ARG A 123 -7.74 11.78 -8.79
N PHE A 124 -8.95 12.09 -9.25
CA PHE A 124 -9.41 13.48 -9.37
C PHE A 124 -9.44 14.19 -8.01
N PHE A 125 -10.03 13.58 -6.98
CA PHE A 125 -10.03 14.15 -5.63
C PHE A 125 -8.63 14.16 -5.01
N GLU A 126 -7.81 13.13 -5.27
CA GLU A 126 -6.42 13.11 -4.81
C GLU A 126 -5.62 14.28 -5.39
N ALA A 127 -5.79 14.62 -6.66
CA ALA A 127 -5.13 15.79 -7.27
C ALA A 127 -5.51 17.10 -6.54
N ILE A 128 -6.77 17.24 -6.11
CA ILE A 128 -7.21 18.37 -5.29
C ILE A 128 -6.53 18.34 -3.93
N ILE A 129 -6.49 17.18 -3.26
CA ILE A 129 -5.85 17.02 -1.95
C ILE A 129 -4.36 17.34 -2.03
N PHE A 130 -3.62 16.81 -3.01
CA PHE A 130 -2.21 17.13 -3.21
C PHE A 130 -1.99 18.63 -3.43
N ARG A 131 -2.87 19.30 -4.18
CA ARG A 131 -2.79 20.76 -4.36
C ARG A 131 -2.96 21.50 -3.03
N LEU A 132 -3.90 21.09 -2.19
CA LEU A 132 -4.10 21.67 -0.87
C LEU A 132 -2.92 21.40 0.06
N LEU A 133 -2.38 20.18 0.05
CA LEU A 133 -1.21 19.80 0.85
C LEU A 133 0.02 20.62 0.45
N LYS A 134 0.24 20.82 -0.86
CA LYS A 134 1.29 21.69 -1.40
C LYS A 134 1.12 23.13 -0.94
N LEU A 135 -0.09 23.69 -1.02
CA LEU A 135 -0.37 25.06 -0.56
C LEU A 135 -0.16 25.21 0.95
N SER A 136 -0.42 24.17 1.73
CA SER A 136 -0.16 24.16 3.18
C SER A 136 1.29 23.90 3.55
N GLY A 137 2.18 23.63 2.59
CA GLY A 137 3.59 23.30 2.82
C GLY A 137 3.83 21.95 3.50
N ARG A 138 2.84 21.06 3.51
CA ARG A 138 2.91 19.76 4.23
C ARG A 138 3.46 18.63 3.37
N LEU A 139 3.21 18.67 2.06
CA LEU A 139 3.67 17.66 1.11
C LEU A 139 3.68 18.24 -0.30
N THR A 140 4.80 18.07 -1.00
CA THR A 140 4.91 18.36 -2.43
C THR A 140 5.18 17.06 -3.18
N LYS A 141 4.29 16.68 -4.11
CA LYS A 141 4.51 15.50 -4.97
C LYS A 141 5.79 15.70 -5.79
N GLY A 142 6.64 14.68 -5.89
CA GLY A 142 7.93 14.75 -6.59
C GLY A 142 9.12 15.20 -5.74
N GLU A 143 8.91 15.58 -4.48
CA GLU A 143 10.00 16.01 -3.60
C GLU A 143 10.86 14.85 -3.06
N PHE A 144 10.29 13.64 -3.02
CA PHE A 144 10.91 12.45 -2.43
C PHE A 144 10.87 11.24 -3.39
N ASP A 145 10.80 11.51 -4.70
CA ASP A 145 10.64 10.48 -5.73
C ASP A 145 12.00 10.00 -6.31
N ASP A 146 13.12 10.51 -5.78
CA ASP A 146 14.50 10.21 -6.18
C ASP A 146 15.01 8.84 -5.69
#